data_AF-A0A9J6FBK1-F1
#
_entry.id   AF-A0A9J6FBK1-F1
#
_cell.length_a   1.000
_cell.length_b   1.000
_cell.length_c   1.000
_cell.angle_alpha   90.00
_cell.angle_beta   90.00
_cell.angle_gamma   90.00
#
_symmetry.space_group_name_H-M   'P 1'
#
loop_
_entity.id
_entity.type
_entity.pdbx_description
1 polymer ?
#
loop_
_entity_poly.entity_id
_entity_poly.type
_entity_poly.pdbx_seq_one_letter_code
_entity_poly.pdbx_strand_id
1 'polypeptide(L)'
;MSKQFDAMSERCKNIDKENAELKKAECGLIAECDVLKQQARHIENRVTDLEQYSRNKNIEIKGLTETEHEKLPEMIKKLGDVVNVPIAEKDMEVCHRVPRKVGECPNVVVQFATRTKRDAVLEAARKRRVNTADFGLNGRSPVYINEHLCLSVKRLLGQVTARKNEKHWKYAWTKQGKIFARKTDESRVLRVRCADDLEKIE
;
A
#
# COMPACT_ATOMS: atom_id res chain seq x y z
N MET A 1 71.85 6.14 4.68
CA MET A 1 70.66 7.00 4.50
C MET A 1 70.01 6.88 3.12
N SER A 2 70.72 6.98 1.98
CA SER A 2 70.04 6.99 0.66
C SER A 2 69.29 5.69 0.32
N LYS A 3 69.89 4.51 0.54
CA LYS A 3 69.22 3.21 0.23
C LYS A 3 67.89 2.99 0.97
N GLN A 4 67.75 3.49 2.20
CA GLN A 4 66.50 3.40 2.96
C GLN A 4 65.45 4.39 2.44
N PHE A 5 65.89 5.57 2.02
CA PHE A 5 65.02 6.57 1.39
C PHE A 5 64.52 6.09 0.02
N ASP A 6 65.37 5.47 -0.78
CA ASP A 6 65.02 4.89 -2.08
C ASP A 6 64.01 3.74 -1.93
N ALA A 7 64.24 2.84 -0.95
CA ALA A 7 63.30 1.76 -0.64
C ALA A 7 61.94 2.30 -0.13
N MET A 8 61.95 3.36 0.66
CA MET A 8 60.73 4.04 1.13
C MET A 8 59.97 4.68 -0.03
N SER A 9 60.67 5.37 -0.94
CA SER A 9 60.09 5.99 -2.13
C SER A 9 59.42 4.96 -3.03
N GLU A 10 60.06 3.82 -3.25
CA GLU A 10 59.49 2.73 -4.05
C GLU A 10 58.24 2.13 -3.38
N ARG A 11 58.24 2.00 -2.05
CA ARG A 11 57.08 1.55 -1.29
C ARG A 11 55.91 2.54 -1.39
N CYS A 12 56.17 3.85 -1.33
CA CYS A 12 55.16 4.88 -1.54
C CYS A 12 54.52 4.78 -2.94
N LYS A 13 55.32 4.61 -4.00
CA LYS A 13 54.79 4.42 -5.36
C LYS A 13 53.89 3.19 -5.49
N ASN A 14 54.28 2.08 -4.86
CA ASN A 14 53.48 0.86 -4.86
C ASN A 14 52.16 1.06 -4.11
N ILE A 15 52.18 1.72 -2.95
CA ILE A 15 50.97 2.07 -2.20
C ILE A 15 50.06 2.99 -3.01
N ASP A 16 50.60 3.99 -3.71
CA ASP A 16 49.80 4.88 -4.55
C ASP A 16 49.14 4.13 -5.71
N LYS A 17 49.86 3.18 -6.31
CA LYS A 17 49.32 2.32 -7.36
C LYS A 17 48.20 1.42 -6.84
N GLU A 18 48.41 0.73 -5.71
CA GLU A 18 47.39 -0.10 -5.07
C GLU A 18 46.16 0.73 -4.67
N ASN A 19 46.36 1.93 -4.11
CA ASN A 19 45.28 2.85 -3.77
C ASN A 19 44.47 3.29 -5.00
N ALA A 20 45.13 3.52 -6.14
CA ALA A 20 44.43 3.86 -7.38
C ALA A 20 43.59 2.68 -7.91
N GLU A 21 44.13 1.46 -7.84
CA GLU A 21 43.42 0.23 -8.22
C GLU A 21 42.22 -0.05 -7.29
N LEU A 22 42.40 0.11 -5.97
CA LEU A 22 41.34 -0.03 -4.98
C LEU A 22 40.22 0.98 -5.20
N LYS A 23 40.54 2.27 -5.42
CA LYS A 23 39.53 3.30 -5.72
C LYS A 23 38.75 2.99 -7.00
N LYS A 24 39.42 2.44 -8.01
CA LYS A 24 38.77 2.03 -9.26
C LYS A 24 37.81 0.85 -9.03
N ALA A 25 38.23 -0.14 -8.25
CA ALA A 25 37.38 -1.27 -7.88
C ALA A 25 36.18 -0.83 -7.02
N GLU A 26 36.40 0.05 -6.04
CA GLU A 26 35.34 0.65 -5.21
C GLU A 26 34.32 1.40 -6.06
N CYS A 27 34.76 2.22 -7.00
CA CYS A 27 33.87 2.92 -7.93
C CYS A 27 33.05 1.95 -8.79
N GLY A 28 33.67 0.87 -9.27
CA GLY A 28 32.97 -0.20 -10.01
C GLY A 28 31.90 -0.89 -9.17
N LEU A 29 32.22 -1.26 -7.92
CA LEU A 29 31.30 -1.90 -6.99
C LEU A 29 30.12 -0.99 -6.61
N ILE A 30 30.36 0.31 -6.41
CA ILE A 30 29.31 1.29 -6.13
C ILE A 30 28.34 1.36 -7.32
N ALA A 31 28.87 1.46 -8.55
CA ALA A 31 28.05 1.52 -9.76
C ALA A 31 27.19 0.25 -9.92
N GLU A 32 27.76 -0.93 -9.70
CA GLU A 32 27.01 -2.19 -9.75
C GLU A 32 25.94 -2.26 -8.66
N CYS A 33 26.26 -1.85 -7.43
CA CYS A 33 25.28 -1.79 -6.34
C CYS A 33 24.10 -0.88 -6.67
N ASP A 34 24.34 0.26 -7.33
CA ASP A 34 23.28 1.18 -7.72
C ASP A 34 22.38 0.58 -8.82
N VAL A 35 22.95 -0.11 -9.80
CA VAL A 35 22.19 -0.85 -10.82
C VAL A 35 21.33 -1.94 -10.17
N LEU A 36 21.90 -2.73 -9.26
CA LEU A 36 21.18 -3.80 -8.56
C LEU A 36 20.03 -3.25 -7.69
N LYS A 37 20.26 -2.14 -6.97
CA LYS A 37 19.21 -1.46 -6.20
C LYS A 37 18.07 -0.98 -7.10
N GLN A 38 18.38 -0.42 -8.28
CA GLN A 38 17.36 0.01 -9.23
C GLN A 38 16.52 -1.17 -9.76
N GLN A 39 17.18 -2.28 -10.09
CA GLN A 39 16.51 -3.50 -10.53
C GLN A 39 15.62 -4.10 -9.44
N ALA A 40 16.11 -4.19 -8.20
CA ALA A 40 15.35 -4.67 -7.06
C ALA A 40 14.07 -3.83 -6.86
N ARG A 41 14.20 -2.49 -6.85
CA ARG A 41 13.04 -1.57 -6.77
C ARG A 41 12.05 -1.78 -7.92
N HIS A 42 12.55 -1.99 -9.14
CA HIS A 42 11.69 -2.24 -10.28
C HIS A 42 10.88 -3.54 -10.11
N ILE A 43 11.51 -4.61 -9.64
CA ILE A 43 10.86 -5.90 -9.38
C ILE A 43 9.85 -5.77 -8.24
N GLU A 44 10.20 -5.12 -7.13
CA GLU A 44 9.29 -4.87 -6.00
C GLU A 44 8.03 -4.11 -6.42
N ASN A 45 8.18 -3.09 -7.27
CA ASN A 45 7.06 -2.35 -7.85
C ASN A 45 6.16 -3.25 -8.71
N ARG A 46 6.76 -4.10 -9.56
CA ARG A 46 6.00 -5.05 -10.38
C ARG A 46 5.25 -6.08 -9.54
N VAL A 47 5.87 -6.61 -8.48
CA VAL A 47 5.22 -7.54 -7.54
C VAL A 47 4.05 -6.83 -6.87
N THR A 48 4.24 -5.60 -6.38
CA THR A 48 3.17 -4.81 -5.76
C THR A 48 2.01 -4.58 -6.73
N ASP A 49 2.28 -4.23 -7.99
CA ASP A 49 1.24 -4.04 -9.01
C ASP A 49 0.45 -5.33 -9.28
N LEU A 50 1.11 -6.49 -9.34
CA LEU A 50 0.48 -7.79 -9.53
C LEU A 50 -0.37 -8.20 -8.31
N GLU A 51 0.14 -8.01 -7.10
CA GLU A 51 -0.60 -8.24 -5.86
C GLU A 51 -1.83 -7.32 -5.74
N GLN A 52 -1.70 -6.07 -6.18
CA GLN A 52 -2.82 -5.14 -6.16
C GLN A 52 -3.84 -5.47 -7.26
N TYR A 53 -3.37 -5.96 -8.41
CA TYR A 53 -4.22 -6.44 -9.50
C TYR A 53 -5.06 -7.65 -9.07
N SER A 54 -4.49 -8.62 -8.35
CA SER A 54 -5.26 -9.77 -7.87
C SER A 54 -6.38 -9.40 -6.88
N ARG A 55 -6.30 -8.21 -6.26
CA ARG A 55 -7.29 -7.67 -5.33
C ARG A 55 -8.23 -6.64 -5.97
N ASN A 56 -8.15 -6.41 -7.29
CA ASN A 56 -8.88 -5.34 -7.97
C ASN A 56 -10.40 -5.55 -8.07
N LYS A 57 -10.92 -6.72 -7.67
CA LYS A 57 -12.35 -7.02 -7.52
C LYS A 57 -12.76 -7.13 -6.06
N ASN A 58 -11.88 -6.80 -5.12
CA ASN A 58 -12.10 -7.06 -3.71
C ASN A 58 -12.41 -5.77 -2.94
N ILE A 59 -13.29 -5.88 -1.96
CA ILE A 59 -13.45 -4.89 -0.89
C ILE A 59 -12.98 -5.48 0.44
N GLU A 60 -12.54 -4.60 1.33
CA GLU A 60 -12.24 -4.93 2.72
C GLU A 60 -13.21 -4.16 3.62
N ILE A 61 -13.95 -4.90 4.45
CA ILE A 61 -14.91 -4.37 5.41
C ILE A 61 -14.29 -4.47 6.81
N LYS A 62 -14.23 -3.33 7.51
CA LYS A 62 -13.68 -3.23 8.87
C LYS A 62 -14.76 -2.82 9.86
N GLY A 63 -14.68 -3.34 11.09
CA GLY A 63 -15.61 -3.00 12.17
C GLY A 63 -16.93 -3.78 12.15
N LEU A 64 -17.05 -4.80 11.31
CA LEU A 64 -18.20 -5.70 11.30
C LEU A 64 -18.01 -6.81 12.35
N THR A 65 -18.67 -6.65 13.50
CA THR A 65 -18.60 -7.57 14.64
C THR A 65 -18.95 -9.01 14.25
N GLU A 66 -18.22 -9.98 14.80
CA GLU A 66 -18.44 -11.41 14.59
C GLU A 66 -19.64 -11.91 15.41
N THR A 67 -20.37 -12.89 14.86
CA THR A 67 -21.49 -13.56 15.54
C THR A 67 -21.34 -15.09 15.42
N GLU A 68 -21.80 -15.85 16.43
CA GLU A 68 -21.62 -17.31 16.49
C GLU A 68 -22.21 -18.08 15.30
N HIS A 69 -23.21 -17.50 14.64
CA HIS A 69 -23.88 -18.07 13.46
C HIS A 69 -23.86 -17.08 12.30
N GLU A 70 -22.70 -16.47 12.07
CA GLU A 70 -22.54 -15.47 11.03
C GLU A 70 -22.76 -16.04 9.62
N LYS A 71 -23.64 -15.37 8.87
CA LYS A 71 -23.82 -15.61 7.43
C LYS A 71 -23.33 -14.40 6.65
N LEU A 72 -22.03 -14.38 6.37
CA LEU A 72 -21.38 -13.27 5.67
C LEU A 72 -22.09 -12.90 4.36
N PRO A 73 -22.45 -13.83 3.45
CA PRO A 73 -23.12 -13.46 2.20
C PRO A 73 -24.46 -12.72 2.42
N GLU A 74 -25.23 -13.07 3.46
CA GLU A 74 -26.47 -12.37 3.80
C GLU A 74 -26.17 -10.96 4.32
N MET A 75 -25.12 -10.78 5.11
CA MET A 75 -24.68 -9.45 5.56
C MET A 75 -24.21 -8.58 4.38
N ILE A 76 -23.54 -9.16 3.39
CA ILE A 76 -23.14 -8.42 2.19
C ILE A 76 -24.36 -8.05 1.33
N LYS A 77 -25.38 -8.92 1.23
CA LYS A 77 -26.66 -8.58 0.60
C LYS A 77 -27.30 -7.37 1.29
N LYS A 78 -27.37 -7.36 2.63
CA LYS A 78 -27.85 -6.20 3.42
C LYS A 78 -27.02 -4.94 3.18
N LEU A 79 -25.69 -5.05 3.07
CA LEU A 79 -24.85 -3.90 2.70
C LEU A 79 -25.29 -3.31 1.36
N GLY A 80 -25.62 -4.15 0.38
CA GLY A 80 -26.15 -3.71 -0.91
C GLY A 80 -27.42 -2.88 -0.78
N ASP A 81 -28.36 -3.32 0.05
CA ASP A 81 -29.61 -2.59 0.32
C ASP A 81 -29.33 -1.25 1.01
N VAL A 82 -28.43 -1.26 2.00
CA VAL A 82 -27.98 -0.08 2.76
C VAL A 82 -27.35 0.97 1.84
N VAL A 83 -26.54 0.57 0.87
CA VAL A 83 -25.90 1.53 -0.05
C VAL A 83 -26.70 1.77 -1.33
N ASN A 84 -27.92 1.23 -1.44
CA ASN A 84 -28.77 1.28 -2.64
C ASN A 84 -28.08 0.72 -3.91
N VAL A 85 -27.25 -0.30 -3.75
CA VAL A 85 -26.65 -1.08 -4.83
C VAL A 85 -26.93 -2.55 -4.54
N PRO A 86 -28.05 -3.12 -5.00
CA PRO A 86 -28.45 -4.49 -4.66
C PRO A 86 -27.34 -5.48 -5.02
N ILE A 87 -26.89 -6.31 -4.08
CA ILE A 87 -25.84 -7.32 -4.33
C ILE A 87 -26.51 -8.69 -4.39
N ALA A 88 -26.42 -9.36 -5.54
CA ALA A 88 -26.91 -10.72 -5.69
C ALA A 88 -25.82 -11.74 -5.34
N GLU A 89 -26.21 -12.99 -5.13
CA GLU A 89 -25.25 -14.06 -4.81
C GLU A 89 -24.23 -14.28 -5.94
N LYS A 90 -24.71 -14.27 -7.19
CA LYS A 90 -23.87 -14.34 -8.40
C LYS A 90 -22.85 -13.21 -8.54
N ASP A 91 -23.05 -12.11 -7.81
CA ASP A 91 -22.12 -10.98 -7.85
C ASP A 91 -20.88 -11.24 -6.96
N MET A 92 -20.93 -12.24 -6.07
CA MET A 92 -19.87 -12.57 -5.11
C MET A 92 -19.19 -13.88 -5.52
N GLU A 93 -17.87 -13.85 -5.70
CA GLU A 93 -17.06 -15.06 -5.93
C GLU A 93 -16.62 -15.67 -4.59
N VAL A 94 -16.17 -14.83 -3.65
CA VAL A 94 -15.63 -15.27 -2.36
C VAL A 94 -16.01 -14.27 -1.27
N CYS A 95 -16.38 -14.76 -0.09
CA CYS A 95 -16.60 -13.93 1.09
C CYS A 95 -16.08 -14.65 2.35
N HIS A 96 -15.12 -14.06 3.05
CA HIS A 96 -14.50 -14.65 4.24
C HIS A 96 -13.92 -13.60 5.18
N ARG A 97 -13.71 -13.98 6.44
CA ARG A 97 -12.92 -13.18 7.40
C ARG A 97 -11.42 -13.41 7.18
N VAL A 98 -10.64 -12.34 7.28
CA VAL A 98 -9.17 -12.41 7.29
C VAL A 98 -8.71 -12.60 8.73
N PRO A 99 -7.98 -13.69 9.05
CA PRO A 99 -7.53 -13.97 10.40
C PRO A 99 -6.76 -12.79 11.02
N ARG A 100 -7.06 -12.49 12.28
CA ARG A 100 -6.39 -11.45 13.08
C ARG A 100 -5.94 -12.02 14.42
N LYS A 101 -5.16 -11.23 15.18
CA LYS A 101 -4.77 -11.62 16.53
C LYS A 101 -6.02 -11.73 17.41
N VAL A 102 -5.96 -12.63 18.39
CA VAL A 102 -7.03 -12.85 19.37
C VAL A 102 -7.38 -11.53 20.06
N GLY A 103 -8.68 -11.23 20.15
CA GLY A 103 -9.19 -9.98 20.75
C GLY A 103 -9.40 -8.83 19.76
N GLU A 104 -9.01 -8.98 18.49
CA GLU A 104 -9.28 -7.97 17.47
C GLU A 104 -10.36 -8.46 16.49
N CYS A 105 -11.33 -7.60 16.18
CA CYS A 105 -12.38 -7.92 15.21
C CYS A 105 -11.76 -8.20 13.82
N PRO A 106 -11.91 -9.41 13.26
CA PRO A 106 -11.36 -9.75 11.95
C PRO A 106 -12.04 -8.95 10.84
N ASN A 107 -11.28 -8.51 9.83
CA ASN A 107 -11.87 -7.84 8.67
C ASN A 107 -12.57 -8.86 7.77
N VAL A 108 -13.60 -8.45 7.06
CA VAL A 108 -14.24 -9.27 6.02
C VAL A 108 -13.72 -8.85 4.66
N VAL A 109 -13.32 -9.82 3.84
CA VAL A 109 -12.99 -9.61 2.43
C VAL A 109 -14.07 -10.21 1.57
N VAL A 110 -14.54 -9.42 0.59
CA VAL A 110 -15.48 -9.87 -0.43
C VAL A 110 -14.83 -9.67 -1.79
N GLN A 111 -14.74 -10.74 -2.58
CA GLN A 111 -14.34 -10.70 -3.97
C GLN A 111 -15.59 -10.74 -4.85
N PHE A 112 -15.75 -9.72 -5.70
CA PHE A 112 -16.85 -9.65 -6.64
C PHE A 112 -16.53 -10.35 -7.96
N ALA A 113 -17.56 -10.76 -8.68
CA ALA A 113 -17.46 -11.31 -10.03
C ALA A 113 -16.87 -10.28 -11.02
N THR A 114 -17.24 -9.01 -10.87
CA THR A 114 -16.78 -7.93 -11.75
C THR A 114 -16.26 -6.74 -10.97
N ARG A 115 -15.25 -6.07 -11.56
CA ARG A 115 -14.72 -4.82 -11.02
C ARG A 115 -15.77 -3.71 -11.05
N THR A 116 -16.63 -3.67 -12.06
CA THR A 116 -17.71 -2.66 -12.16
C THR A 116 -18.65 -2.75 -10.96
N LYS A 117 -19.05 -3.96 -10.55
CA LYS A 117 -19.90 -4.14 -9.37
C LYS A 117 -19.20 -3.68 -8.10
N ARG A 118 -17.93 -4.08 -7.93
CA ARG A 118 -17.09 -3.65 -6.82
C ARG A 118 -17.01 -2.13 -6.73
N ASP A 119 -16.71 -1.46 -7.84
CA ASP A 119 -16.56 -0.01 -7.91
C ASP A 119 -17.89 0.70 -7.58
N ALA A 120 -19.02 0.20 -8.08
CA ALA A 120 -20.35 0.74 -7.75
C ALA A 120 -20.66 0.68 -6.24
N VAL A 121 -20.37 -0.46 -5.59
CA VAL A 121 -20.56 -0.63 -4.14
C VAL A 121 -19.67 0.34 -3.35
N LEU A 122 -18.40 0.49 -3.73
CA LEU A 122 -17.48 1.42 -3.07
C LEU A 122 -17.91 2.88 -3.22
N GLU A 123 -18.28 3.32 -4.42
CA GLU A 123 -18.71 4.70 -4.64
C GLU A 123 -19.99 5.02 -3.88
N ALA A 124 -20.91 4.06 -3.77
CA ALA A 124 -22.13 4.22 -2.97
C ALA A 124 -21.83 4.25 -1.47
N ALA A 125 -20.97 3.35 -0.99
CA ALA A 125 -20.56 3.28 0.42
C ALA A 125 -19.82 4.54 0.88
N ARG A 126 -19.05 5.23 0.01
CA ARG A 126 -18.39 6.51 0.36
C ARG A 126 -19.39 7.63 0.66
N LYS A 127 -20.62 7.55 0.13
CA LYS A 127 -21.66 8.59 0.28
C LYS A 127 -22.52 8.39 1.54
N ARG A 128 -22.42 7.24 2.21
CA ARG A 128 -23.22 6.90 3.40
C ARG A 128 -22.32 6.40 4.53
N ARG A 129 -22.55 6.88 5.75
CA ARG A 129 -21.93 6.31 6.94
C ARG A 129 -22.65 5.01 7.33
N VAL A 130 -21.98 3.88 7.12
CA VAL A 130 -22.49 2.55 7.49
C VAL A 130 -22.09 2.21 8.92
N ASN A 131 -22.95 1.53 9.66
CA ASN A 131 -22.71 1.10 11.04
C ASN A 131 -23.30 -0.30 11.31
N THR A 132 -22.98 -0.88 12.46
CA THR A 132 -23.41 -2.24 12.85
C THR A 132 -24.93 -2.44 12.85
N ALA A 133 -25.72 -1.42 13.20
CA ALA A 133 -27.18 -1.52 13.20
C ALA A 133 -27.77 -1.71 11.80
N ASP A 134 -27.08 -1.23 10.75
CA ASP A 134 -27.48 -1.43 9.35
C ASP A 134 -27.48 -2.92 8.95
N PHE A 135 -26.76 -3.76 9.69
CA PHE A 135 -26.71 -5.21 9.50
C PHE A 135 -27.67 -5.97 10.44
N GLY A 136 -28.40 -5.26 11.31
CA GLY A 136 -29.20 -5.84 12.38
C GLY A 136 -28.39 -6.32 13.58
N LEU A 137 -27.16 -5.82 13.75
CA LEU A 137 -26.31 -6.12 14.90
C LEU A 137 -26.54 -5.09 16.02
N ASN A 138 -26.26 -5.50 17.25
CA ASN A 138 -26.36 -4.63 18.41
C ASN A 138 -25.32 -3.49 18.35
N GLY A 139 -25.74 -2.29 18.76
CA GLY A 139 -24.91 -1.08 18.77
C GLY A 139 -24.85 -0.35 17.43
N ARG A 140 -24.15 0.80 17.41
CA ARG A 140 -24.00 1.68 16.23
C ARG A 140 -22.52 1.97 15.92
N SER A 141 -21.68 0.97 16.05
CA SER A 141 -20.25 1.10 15.77
C SER A 141 -20.03 1.33 14.27
N PRO A 142 -19.12 2.23 13.85
CA PRO A 142 -18.84 2.48 12.44
C PRO A 142 -18.32 1.24 11.72
N VAL A 143 -18.85 0.98 10.53
CA VAL A 143 -18.37 -0.06 9.61
C VAL A 143 -17.78 0.61 8.39
N TYR A 144 -16.52 0.30 8.07
CA TYR A 144 -15.79 0.93 6.99
C TYR A 144 -15.64 -0.01 5.81
N ILE A 145 -16.12 0.43 4.64
CA ILE A 145 -16.02 -0.30 3.39
C ILE A 145 -14.91 0.33 2.55
N ASN A 146 -13.82 -0.40 2.33
CA ASN A 146 -12.60 0.09 1.69
C ASN A 146 -12.21 -0.75 0.48
N GLU A 147 -11.34 -0.18 -0.37
CA GLU A 147 -10.60 -0.98 -1.35
C GLU A 147 -9.71 -1.99 -0.62
N HIS A 148 -9.65 -3.22 -1.14
CA HIS A 148 -8.70 -4.20 -0.61
C HIS A 148 -7.29 -3.91 -1.15
N LEU A 149 -6.48 -3.24 -0.34
CA LEU A 149 -5.10 -2.92 -0.68
C LEU A 149 -4.15 -4.04 -0.27
N CYS A 150 -3.11 -4.30 -1.05
CA CYS A 150 -2.02 -5.18 -0.63
C CYS A 150 -1.20 -4.51 0.50
N LEU A 151 -0.36 -5.29 1.18
CA LEU A 151 0.32 -4.84 2.39
C LEU A 151 1.29 -3.68 2.11
N SER A 152 2.04 -3.73 1.01
CA SER A 152 2.96 -2.65 0.61
C SER A 152 2.21 -1.34 0.38
N VAL A 153 1.09 -1.37 -0.35
CA VAL A 153 0.25 -0.20 -0.59
C VAL A 153 -0.40 0.30 0.71
N LYS A 154 -0.86 -0.59 1.60
CA LYS A 154 -1.37 -0.18 2.93
C LYS A 154 -0.30 0.55 3.76
N ARG A 155 0.93 0.04 3.78
CA ARG A 155 2.07 0.68 4.46
C ARG A 155 2.38 2.05 3.87
N LEU A 156 2.47 2.15 2.55
CA LEU A 156 2.71 3.41 1.86
C LEU A 156 1.59 4.43 2.12
N LEU A 157 0.32 4.00 2.11
CA LEU A 157 -0.81 4.88 2.44
C LEU A 157 -0.71 5.44 3.86
N GLY A 158 -0.25 4.63 4.82
CA GLY A 158 0.04 5.07 6.18
C GLY A 158 1.12 6.17 6.21
N GLN A 159 2.22 5.96 5.50
CA GLN A 159 3.30 6.95 5.39
C GLN A 159 2.84 8.24 4.70
N VAL A 160 2.09 8.13 3.60
CA VAL A 160 1.49 9.28 2.90
C VAL A 160 0.56 10.05 3.82
N THR A 161 -0.28 9.36 4.59
CA THR A 161 -1.20 10.01 5.53
C THR A 161 -0.46 10.75 6.64
N ALA A 162 0.59 10.14 7.20
CA ALA A 162 1.45 10.77 8.20
C ALA A 162 2.13 12.03 7.63
N ARG A 163 2.77 11.92 6.46
CA ARG A 163 3.44 13.06 5.81
C ARG A 163 2.45 14.16 5.40
N LYS A 164 1.27 13.78 4.91
CA LYS A 164 0.18 14.72 4.59
C LYS A 164 -0.20 15.55 5.82
N ASN A 165 -0.32 14.91 6.99
CA ASN A 165 -0.63 15.62 8.23
C ASN A 165 0.53 16.53 8.68
N GLU A 166 1.78 16.05 8.59
CA GLU A 166 2.99 16.81 8.95
C GLU A 166 3.15 18.08 8.10
N LYS A 167 2.89 17.99 6.79
CA LYS A 167 3.03 19.11 5.85
C LYS A 167 1.73 19.88 5.59
N HIS A 168 0.69 19.59 6.37
CA HIS A 168 -0.62 20.24 6.25
C HIS A 168 -1.25 20.16 4.85
N TRP A 169 -1.02 19.07 4.12
CA TRP A 169 -1.74 18.80 2.88
C TRP A 169 -3.18 18.41 3.19
N LYS A 170 -4.12 18.87 2.35
CA LYS A 170 -5.56 18.68 2.60
C LYS A 170 -6.03 17.25 2.35
N TYR A 171 -5.50 16.59 1.32
CA TYR A 171 -6.07 15.32 0.83
C TYR A 171 -5.02 14.21 0.66
N ALA A 172 -5.38 13.00 1.09
CA ALA A 172 -4.76 11.74 0.69
C ALA A 172 -5.85 10.68 0.57
N TRP A 173 -5.87 9.94 -0.54
CA TRP A 173 -6.90 8.94 -0.81
C TRP A 173 -6.38 7.84 -1.72
N THR A 174 -7.14 6.75 -1.80
CA THR A 174 -6.93 5.69 -2.78
C THR A 174 -8.01 5.69 -3.84
N LYS A 175 -7.60 5.35 -5.06
CA LYS A 175 -8.50 5.08 -6.17
C LYS A 175 -7.90 3.99 -7.04
N GLN A 176 -8.63 2.89 -7.21
CA GLN A 176 -8.20 1.75 -8.03
C GLN A 176 -6.85 1.17 -7.58
N GLY A 177 -6.70 0.98 -6.27
CA GLY A 177 -5.46 0.47 -5.65
C GLY A 177 -4.25 1.42 -5.71
N LYS A 178 -4.40 2.64 -6.25
CA LYS A 178 -3.34 3.64 -6.34
C LYS A 178 -3.55 4.75 -5.31
N ILE A 179 -2.45 5.28 -4.77
CA ILE A 179 -2.47 6.34 -3.77
C ILE A 179 -2.28 7.70 -4.45
N PHE A 180 -3.08 8.66 -4.01
CA PHE A 180 -3.06 10.04 -4.47
C PHE A 180 -3.04 10.99 -3.28
N ALA A 181 -2.38 12.13 -3.45
CA ALA A 181 -2.34 13.21 -2.48
C ALA A 181 -2.52 14.56 -3.18
N ARG A 182 -3.06 15.55 -2.47
CA ARG A 182 -3.27 16.91 -2.99
C ARG A 182 -3.19 17.94 -1.87
N LYS A 183 -2.39 19.00 -2.09
CA LYS A 183 -2.11 20.03 -1.06
C LYS A 183 -3.33 20.91 -0.77
N THR A 184 -3.92 21.53 -1.79
CA THR A 184 -5.13 22.37 -1.69
C THR A 184 -6.16 22.00 -2.77
N ASP A 185 -7.31 22.68 -2.81
CA ASP A 185 -8.36 22.49 -3.82
C ASP A 185 -7.97 22.97 -5.23
N GLU A 186 -6.89 23.73 -5.36
CA GLU A 186 -6.34 24.29 -6.60
C GLU A 186 -5.05 23.58 -7.03
N SER A 187 -4.39 22.88 -6.09
CA SER A 187 -3.12 22.20 -6.33
C SER A 187 -3.27 21.03 -7.32
N ARG A 188 -2.19 20.61 -7.98
CA ARG A 188 -2.20 19.39 -8.80
C ARG A 188 -2.28 18.14 -7.92
N VAL A 189 -2.88 17.08 -8.47
CA VAL A 189 -2.92 15.77 -7.80
C VAL A 189 -1.57 15.08 -8.01
N LEU A 190 -0.94 14.69 -6.90
CA LEU A 190 0.26 13.87 -6.88
C LEU A 190 -0.14 12.39 -6.78
N ARG A 191 0.37 11.54 -7.67
CA ARG A 191 0.30 10.09 -7.51
C ARG A 191 1.55 9.61 -6.79
N VAL A 192 1.38 8.94 -5.66
CA VAL A 192 2.47 8.35 -4.86
C VAL A 192 2.60 6.87 -5.23
N ARG A 193 3.75 6.47 -5.74
CA ARG A 193 4.04 5.09 -6.18
C ARG A 193 5.01 4.38 -5.25
N CYS A 194 5.96 5.11 -4.66
CA CYS A 194 6.98 4.57 -3.77
C CYS A 194 7.27 5.53 -2.61
N ALA A 195 8.17 5.12 -1.71
CA ALA A 195 8.60 5.94 -0.58
C ALA A 195 9.29 7.24 -1.03
N ASP A 196 10.08 7.21 -2.12
CA ASP A 196 10.78 8.39 -2.64
C ASP A 196 9.80 9.50 -3.07
N ASP A 197 8.57 9.14 -3.51
CA ASP A 197 7.54 10.11 -3.85
C ASP A 197 7.02 10.89 -2.63
N LEU A 198 7.29 10.44 -1.39
CA LEU A 198 6.92 11.16 -0.17
C LEU A 198 7.66 12.49 -0.05
N GLU A 199 8.87 12.61 -0.60
CA GLU A 199 9.64 13.85 -0.59
C GLU A 199 8.93 14.98 -1.34
N LYS A 200 8.11 14.64 -2.33
CA LYS A 200 7.28 15.59 -3.09
C LYS A 200 6.09 16.14 -2.29
N ILE A 201 5.84 15.58 -1.11
CA ILE A 201 4.86 16.08 -0.14
C ILE A 201 5.64 16.96 0.85
N GLU A 202 5.79 18.23 0.48
CA GLU A 202 6.45 19.30 1.23
C GLU A 202 5.49 20.43 1.66
#